data_AF-A0A7W1KHE4-F1
#
_entry.id   AF-A0A7W1KHE4-F1
#
_cell.length_a   1.000
_cell.length_b   1.000
_cell.length_c   1.000
_cell.angle_alpha   90.00
_cell.angle_beta   90.00
_cell.angle_gamma   90.00
#
_symmetry.space_group_name_H-M   'P 1'
#
loop_
_entity.id
_entity.type
_entity.pdbx_description
1 polymer ?
#
loop_
_entity_poly.entity_id
_entity_poly.type
_entity_poly.pdbx_seq_one_letter_code
_entity_poly.pdbx_strand_id
1 'polypeptide(L)'
;MTYSSSLAMSRQRFSSRNQNTTTFKTKEQAIGPVSNTIMLIILACLLGLLYLTQVTKTNAFSYRINDLKEKQSSLQTEHDQLVVDSARLQSLERARSSEVANKLANATPSATIQN
;
A
#
# COMPACT_ATOMS: atom_id res chain seq x y z
N MET A 1 -9.81 67.84 55.43
CA MET A 1 -10.68 66.70 55.79
C MET A 1 -11.37 66.25 54.53
N THR A 2 -11.19 64.98 54.20
CA THR A 2 -11.53 64.35 52.93
C THR A 2 -12.73 63.46 53.17
N TYR A 3 -13.78 63.55 52.34
CA TYR A 3 -14.74 62.45 52.20
C TYR A 3 -15.04 62.23 50.71
N SER A 4 -14.27 61.29 50.16
CA SER A 4 -14.67 60.48 49.02
C SER A 4 -15.85 59.61 49.46
N SER A 5 -16.90 59.52 48.64
CA SER A 5 -17.83 58.41 48.70
C SER A 5 -18.37 58.15 47.31
N SER A 6 -17.85 57.06 46.75
CA SER A 6 -18.21 56.40 45.51
C SER A 6 -19.68 56.03 45.48
N LEU A 7 -20.44 56.63 44.56
CA LEU A 7 -21.67 56.01 44.07
C LEU A 7 -21.26 55.02 42.97
N ALA A 8 -20.83 53.83 43.41
CA ALA A 8 -20.82 52.66 42.55
C ALA A 8 -22.29 52.34 42.23
N MET A 9 -22.75 52.83 41.08
CA MET A 9 -24.08 52.53 40.56
C MET A 9 -24.12 51.04 40.21
N SER A 10 -24.52 50.24 41.18
CA SER A 10 -24.96 48.86 40.99
C SER A 10 -26.01 48.86 39.90
N ARG A 11 -25.64 48.47 38.68
CA ARG A 11 -26.61 48.06 37.66
C ARG A 11 -27.18 46.69 38.03
N GLN A 12 -27.70 46.54 39.24
CA GLN A 12 -28.76 45.56 39.45
C GLN A 12 -29.97 46.12 38.71
N ARG A 13 -30.07 45.74 37.43
CA ARG A 13 -31.32 45.83 36.68
C ARG A 13 -32.32 44.99 37.46
N PHE A 14 -33.08 45.64 38.35
CA PHE A 14 -34.27 45.06 38.93
C PHE A 14 -35.15 44.65 37.75
N SER A 15 -35.25 43.34 37.54
CA SER A 15 -36.31 42.77 36.73
C SER A 15 -37.62 43.17 37.41
N SER A 16 -38.30 44.17 36.84
CA SER A 16 -39.59 44.63 37.34
C SER A 16 -40.58 43.47 37.23
N ARG A 17 -41.41 43.30 38.27
CA ARG A 17 -42.59 42.42 38.21
C ARG A 17 -43.45 42.79 36.99
N ASN A 18 -43.99 41.79 36.31
CA ASN A 18 -44.76 41.86 35.06
C ASN A 18 -44.00 42.24 33.78
N GLN A 19 -42.70 42.00 33.69
CA GLN A 19 -42.00 42.03 32.40
C GLN A 19 -41.91 40.62 31.82
N ASN A 20 -42.61 40.38 30.70
CA ASN A 20 -42.57 39.12 29.98
C ASN A 20 -41.25 39.05 29.17
N THR A 21 -40.16 38.67 29.84
CA THR A 21 -38.86 38.51 29.17
C THR A 21 -38.78 37.13 28.53
N THR A 22 -38.92 37.05 27.21
CA THR A 22 -38.68 35.81 26.48
C THR A 22 -37.18 35.60 26.34
N THR A 23 -36.67 34.52 26.93
CA THR A 23 -35.28 34.12 26.73
C THR A 23 -35.21 33.27 25.47
N PHE A 24 -34.55 33.78 24.42
CA PHE A 24 -34.22 32.98 23.24
C PHE A 24 -33.08 32.02 23.58
N LYS A 25 -33.42 30.88 24.19
CA LYS A 25 -32.50 29.74 24.18
C LYS A 25 -32.48 29.22 22.76
N THR A 26 -31.34 29.34 22.07
CA THR A 26 -31.06 28.53 20.89
C THR A 26 -31.21 27.08 21.33
N LYS A 27 -32.31 26.45 20.92
CA LYS A 27 -32.52 25.02 21.13
C LYS A 27 -31.44 24.34 20.30
N GLU A 28 -30.33 23.98 20.93
CA GLU A 28 -29.34 23.12 20.31
C GLU A 28 -30.12 21.91 19.78
N GLN A 29 -30.10 21.73 18.46
CA GLN A 29 -30.69 20.56 17.82
C GLN A 29 -29.80 19.38 18.17
N ALA A 30 -29.93 18.92 19.40
CA ALA A 30 -29.30 17.71 19.87
C ALA A 30 -29.91 16.56 19.07
N ILE A 31 -29.03 15.83 18.42
CA ILE A 31 -29.36 14.61 17.70
C ILE A 31 -30.02 13.68 18.72
N GLY A 32 -31.28 13.29 18.48
CA GLY A 32 -32.03 12.48 19.43
C GLY A 32 -31.38 11.12 19.67
N PRO A 33 -31.67 10.44 20.80
CA PRO A 33 -31.06 9.17 21.18
C PRO A 33 -31.10 8.12 20.06
N VAL A 34 -32.23 8.07 19.34
CA VAL A 34 -32.44 7.17 18.19
C VAL A 34 -31.48 7.48 17.04
N SER A 35 -31.30 8.76 16.69
CA SER A 35 -30.42 9.14 15.59
C SER A 35 -28.95 8.92 15.94
N ASN A 36 -28.55 9.08 17.20
CA ASN A 36 -27.20 8.73 17.66
C ASN A 36 -26.93 7.22 17.52
N THR A 37 -27.87 6.37 17.93
CA THR A 37 -27.74 4.90 17.78
C THR A 37 -27.65 4.47 16.31
N ILE A 38 -28.46 5.06 15.43
CA ILE A 38 -28.39 4.79 13.99
C ILE A 38 -27.03 5.21 13.43
N MET A 39 -26.50 6.37 13.85
CA MET A 39 -25.17 6.84 13.46
C MET A 39 -24.08 5.83 13.88
N LEU A 40 -24.13 5.31 15.10
CA LEU A 40 -23.19 4.28 15.57
C LEU A 40 -23.26 2.98 14.76
N ILE A 41 -24.46 2.53 14.39
CA ILE A 41 -24.63 1.34 13.56
C ILE A 41 -24.03 1.56 12.17
N ILE A 42 -24.29 2.71 11.55
CA ILE A 42 -23.72 3.06 10.24
C ILE A 42 -22.20 3.12 10.33
N LEU A 43 -21.65 3.72 11.38
CA LEU A 43 -20.20 3.85 11.58
C LEU A 43 -19.55 2.48 11.78
N ALA A 44 -20.15 1.59 12.58
CA ALA A 44 -19.70 0.22 12.74
C ALA A 44 -19.75 -0.57 11.42
N CYS A 45 -20.81 -0.39 10.63
CA CYS A 45 -20.94 -1.00 9.32
C CYS A 45 -19.86 -0.50 8.35
N LEU A 46 -19.62 0.81 8.29
CA LEU A 46 -18.57 1.40 7.46
C LEU A 46 -17.18 0.89 7.86
N LEU A 47 -16.87 0.77 9.15
CA LEU A 47 -15.63 0.18 9.63
C LEU A 47 -15.51 -1.29 9.20
N GLY A 48 -16.59 -2.07 9.30
CA GLY A 48 -16.62 -3.46 8.83
C GLY A 48 -16.39 -3.59 7.33
N LEU A 49 -17.03 -2.76 6.51
CA LEU A 49 -16.85 -2.74 5.05
C LEU A 49 -15.45 -2.29 4.64
N LEU A 50 -14.89 -1.30 5.34
CA LEU A 50 -13.51 -0.85 5.11
C LEU A 50 -12.52 -1.99 5.43
N TYR A 51 -12.71 -2.69 6.55
CA TYR A 51 -11.90 -3.86 6.90
C TYR A 51 -11.99 -4.95 5.84
N LEU A 52 -13.20 -5.29 5.39
CA LEU A 52 -13.40 -6.29 4.34
C LEU A 52 -12.70 -5.88 3.03
N THR A 53 -12.77 -4.60 2.67
CA THR A 53 -12.09 -4.07 1.48
C THR A 53 -10.56 -4.19 1.58
N GLN A 54 -9.98 -3.97 2.77
CA GLN A 54 -8.55 -4.19 3.00
C GLN A 54 -8.17 -5.66 2.82
N VAL A 55 -8.98 -6.58 3.36
CA VAL A 55 -8.78 -8.02 3.21
C VAL A 55 -8.86 -8.44 1.73
N THR A 56 -9.89 -8.02 0.99
CA THR A 56 -10.05 -8.37 -0.43
C THR A 56 -8.92 -7.81 -1.30
N LYS A 57 -8.51 -6.55 -1.09
CA LYS A 57 -7.40 -5.94 -1.85
C LYS A 57 -6.08 -6.63 -1.53
N THR A 58 -5.77 -6.89 -0.25
CA THR A 58 -4.54 -7.56 0.17
C THR A 58 -4.43 -8.97 -0.41
N ASN A 59 -5.54 -9.72 -0.46
CA ASN A 59 -5.58 -11.04 -1.10
C ASN A 59 -5.27 -10.95 -2.60
N ALA A 60 -5.90 -10.03 -3.34
CA ALA A 60 -5.66 -9.89 -4.78
C ALA A 60 -4.22 -9.42 -5.11
N PHE A 61 -3.65 -8.51 -4.30
CA PHE A 61 -2.26 -8.09 -4.47
C PHE A 61 -1.27 -9.21 -4.15
N SER A 62 -1.55 -10.04 -3.14
CA SER A 62 -0.69 -11.17 -2.78
C SER A 62 -0.58 -12.20 -3.91
N TYR A 63 -1.68 -12.52 -4.61
CA TYR A 63 -1.62 -13.41 -5.77
C TYR A 63 -0.80 -12.83 -6.92
N ARG A 64 -0.97 -11.54 -7.24
CA ARG A 64 -0.18 -10.88 -8.28
C ARG A 64 1.31 -10.86 -7.92
N ILE A 65 1.65 -10.55 -6.67
CA ILE A 65 3.03 -10.53 -6.20
C ILE A 65 3.66 -11.92 -6.31
N ASN A 66 2.95 -12.98 -5.95
CA ASN A 66 3.46 -14.34 -6.06
C ASN A 66 3.69 -14.75 -7.53
N ASP A 67 2.75 -14.45 -8.44
CA ASP A 67 2.92 -14.71 -9.87
C ASP A 67 4.10 -13.91 -10.47
N LEU A 68 4.25 -12.65 -10.10
CA LEU A 68 5.41 -11.82 -10.49
C LEU A 68 6.72 -12.39 -9.96
N LYS A 69 6.74 -12.86 -8.71
CA LYS A 69 7.93 -13.44 -8.06
C LYS A 69 8.31 -14.78 -8.68
N GLU A 70 7.34 -15.61 -9.03
CA GLU A 70 7.55 -16.88 -9.73
C GLU A 70 8.13 -16.64 -11.13
N LYS A 71 7.54 -15.70 -11.89
CA LYS A 71 8.08 -15.28 -13.20
C LYS A 71 9.49 -14.73 -13.09
N GLN A 72 9.76 -13.90 -12.09
CA GLN A 72 11.11 -13.37 -11.84
C GLN A 72 12.10 -14.51 -11.55
N SER A 73 11.74 -15.47 -10.69
CA SER A 73 12.60 -16.62 -10.38
C SER A 73 12.88 -17.49 -11.61
N SER A 74 11.87 -17.70 -12.45
CA SER A 74 12.01 -18.43 -13.71
C SER A 74 12.96 -17.72 -14.67
N LEU A 75 12.75 -16.43 -14.90
CA LEU A 75 13.59 -15.60 -15.77
C LEU A 75 15.04 -15.51 -15.26
N GLN A 76 15.24 -15.43 -13.94
CA GLN A 76 16.57 -15.44 -13.34
C GLN A 76 17.30 -16.76 -13.65
N THR A 77 16.59 -17.88 -13.52
CA THR A 77 17.13 -19.23 -13.81
C THR A 77 17.48 -19.38 -15.28
N GLU A 78 16.60 -18.92 -16.17
CA GLU A 78 16.85 -18.94 -17.62
C GLU A 78 18.04 -18.07 -18.01
N HIS A 79 18.15 -16.88 -17.44
CA HIS A 79 19.29 -15.99 -17.64
C HIS A 79 20.61 -16.67 -17.22
N ASP A 80 20.64 -17.28 -16.04
CA ASP A 80 21.86 -17.94 -15.55
C ASP A 80 22.24 -19.14 -16.42
N GLN A 81 21.26 -19.89 -16.94
CA GLN A 81 21.49 -20.96 -17.92
C GLN A 81 22.05 -20.42 -19.23
N LEU A 82 21.46 -19.36 -19.78
CA LEU A 82 21.93 -18.72 -21.01
C LEU A 82 23.36 -18.17 -20.86
N VAL A 83 23.70 -17.61 -19.70
CA VAL A 83 25.06 -17.17 -19.39
C VAL A 83 26.03 -18.34 -19.41
N VAL A 84 25.69 -19.46 -18.76
CA VAL A 84 26.53 -20.68 -18.76
C VAL A 84 26.70 -21.24 -20.18
N ASP A 85 25.62 -21.32 -20.96
CA ASP A 85 25.68 -21.87 -22.31
C ASP A 85 26.45 -20.95 -23.27
N SER A 86 26.31 -19.63 -23.13
CA SER A 86 27.13 -18.68 -23.88
C SER A 86 28.62 -18.80 -23.53
N ALA A 87 28.96 -19.01 -22.25
CA ALA A 87 30.33 -19.23 -21.81
C ALA A 87 30.90 -20.56 -22.34
N ARG A 88 30.09 -21.62 -22.41
CA ARG A 88 30.45 -22.89 -23.04
C ARG A 88 30.70 -22.73 -24.53
N LEU A 89 29.80 -22.07 -25.26
CA LEU A 89 29.97 -21.79 -26.69
C LEU A 89 31.24 -20.98 -26.95
N GLN A 90 31.50 -19.95 -26.13
CA GLN A 90 32.72 -19.15 -26.23
C GLN A 90 33.98 -19.99 -25.93
N SER A 91 33.92 -20.91 -24.97
CA SER A 91 35.03 -21.82 -24.66
C SER A 91 35.29 -22.81 -25.79
N LEU A 92 34.23 -23.33 -26.41
CA LEU A 92 34.32 -24.20 -27.59
C LEU A 92 34.95 -23.46 -28.77
N GLU A 93 34.52 -22.22 -29.04
CA GLU A 93 35.09 -21.39 -30.10
C GLU A 93 36.58 -21.08 -29.85
N ARG A 94 36.97 -20.78 -28.60
CA ARG A 94 38.38 -20.62 -28.22
C ARG A 94 39.19 -21.90 -28.39
N ALA A 95 38.62 -23.06 -28.03
CA ALA A 95 39.27 -24.35 -28.20
C ALA A 95 39.46 -24.69 -29.69
N ARG A 96 38.46 -24.37 -30.54
CA ARG A 96 38.53 -24.56 -31.99
C ARG A 96 39.55 -23.63 -32.65
N SER A 97 39.61 -22.37 -32.23
CA SER A 97 40.56 -21.37 -32.73
C SER A 97 41.97 -21.50 -32.13
N SER A 98 42.15 -22.37 -31.13
CA SER A 98 43.45 -22.65 -30.52
C SER A 98 44.44 -23.20 -31.54
N GLU A 99 45.70 -22.76 -31.41
CA GLU A 99 46.83 -23.20 -32.23
C GLU A 99 47.03 -24.72 -32.20
N VAL A 100 46.63 -25.40 -31.12
CA VAL A 100 46.65 -26.87 -31.00
C VAL A 100 45.65 -27.53 -31.94
N ALA A 101 44.44 -26.98 -32.09
CA ALA A 101 43.42 -27.51 -33.00
C ALA A 101 43.79 -27.26 -34.46
N ASN A 102 44.38 -26.10 -34.77
CA ASN A 102 44.89 -25.79 -36.10
C ASN A 102 46.10 -26.65 -36.51
N LYS A 103 46.84 -27.19 -35.54
CA LYS A 103 47.97 -28.12 -35.77
C LYS A 103 47.52 -29.59 -35.88
N LEU A 104 46.27 -29.93 -35.56
CA LEU A 104 45.71 -31.25 -35.83
C LEU A 104 45.31 -31.32 -37.32
N ALA A 105 46.18 -31.91 -38.13
CA ALA A 105 45.89 -32.18 -39.54
C ALA A 105 44.60 -33.04 -39.66
N ASN A 106 43.78 -32.75 -40.66
CA ASN A 106 42.59 -33.54 -40.99
C ASN A 106 42.96 -35.02 -41.10
N ALA A 107 42.59 -35.82 -40.10
CA ALA A 107 42.65 -37.27 -40.21
C ALA A 107 41.52 -37.71 -41.16
N THR A 108 41.86 -37.86 -42.44
CA THR A 108 40.98 -38.51 -43.41
C THR A 108 40.68 -39.93 -42.89
N PRO A 109 39.42 -40.32 -42.69
CA PRO A 109 39.10 -41.67 -42.22
C PRO A 109 39.59 -42.68 -43.26
N SER A 110 40.64 -43.43 -42.91
CA SER A 110 41.15 -44.51 -43.76
C SER A 110 40.28 -45.74 -43.51
N ALA A 111 39.23 -45.86 -44.34
CA ALA A 111 38.27 -46.96 -44.42
C ALA A 111 37.11 -46.98 -43.41
N THR A 112 35.89 -47.01 -43.98
CA THR A 112 34.66 -47.42 -43.31
C THR A 112 34.58 -48.94 -43.35
N ILE A 113 34.51 -49.61 -42.20
CA ILE A 113 34.20 -51.05 -42.14
C ILE A 113 32.71 -51.21 -42.51
N GLN A 114 32.45 -51.82 -43.65
CA GLN A 114 31.11 -52.27 -44.04
C GLN A 114 30.82 -53.59 -43.32
N ASN A 115 29.69 -53.65 -42.61
CA ASN A 115 29.12 -54.86 -42.02
C ASN A 115 27.70 -55.01 -42.56
#